data_AF-A0A9D7IDI3-F1
#
_entry.id   AF-A0A9D7IDI3-F1
#
_cell.length_a   1.000
_cell.length_b   1.000
_cell.length_c   1.000
_cell.angle_alpha   90.00
_cell.angle_beta   90.00
_cell.angle_gamma   90.00
#
_symmetry.space_group_name_H-M   'P 1'
#
loop_
_entity.id
_entity.type
_entity.pdbx_description
1 polymer ?
#
loop_
_entity_poly.entity_id
_entity_poly.type
_entity_poly.pdbx_seq_one_letter_code
_entity_poly.pdbx_strand_id
1 'polypeptide(L)'
;MKALSLYLLLFFSVPAFSNVAQPGIWDAGGAGAFFLLHPEDSLAFQKIQMVQELVKIQLYPGVAVVKGVYQMHNPTGDTLVLRVGYPLNAYYDPSDTYNLMQISFDDLYDLRVRVRGKPVKVALDSMDVSGFGLEDASEWYVWENRFLPGEITTLEVQFMVNTNDATVLRGYDRGKFNAFIYLLESGSTWKQPIGKGAVMIQLMGGLTLEDIQGVGPAGRFLVDSARNILVWKFENLSPTSEDNPVITYGKRIEDFSFEKVLLEIDKVYYPAIEAMNHQEILASDLKPYEFGDPFDPGTRKGSWLFGTYFFLVAFGIPLLLIIVGIWLGIFLYRRYKAKRGFISRKNNDR
;
A
#
# COMPACT_ATOMS: atom_id res chain seq x y z
N MET A 1 49.65 -35.73 -12.94
CA MET A 1 48.53 -35.18 -13.73
C MET A 1 47.32 -35.13 -12.81
N LYS A 2 46.89 -33.93 -12.41
CA LYS A 2 45.58 -33.33 -12.73
C LYS A 2 44.41 -34.19 -12.19
N ALA A 3 43.53 -33.74 -11.30
CA ALA A 3 42.99 -32.41 -11.19
C ALA A 3 42.52 -32.09 -9.75
N LEU A 4 42.95 -30.92 -9.31
CA LEU A 4 42.25 -29.93 -8.51
C LEU A 4 40.71 -30.09 -8.58
N SER A 5 40.06 -30.46 -7.48
CA SER A 5 38.62 -30.20 -7.29
C SER A 5 38.51 -29.10 -6.26
N LEU A 6 38.48 -27.88 -6.81
CA LEU A 6 38.28 -26.61 -6.14
C LEU A 6 36.90 -26.66 -5.46
N TYR A 7 36.87 -26.62 -4.12
CA TYR A 7 35.65 -26.35 -3.38
C TYR A 7 35.21 -24.92 -3.75
N LEU A 8 34.15 -24.82 -4.58
CA LEU A 8 33.40 -23.58 -4.75
C LEU A 8 32.69 -23.30 -3.42
N LEU A 9 33.36 -22.56 -2.53
CA LEU A 9 32.68 -21.78 -1.51
C LEU A 9 31.93 -20.66 -2.24
N LEU A 10 30.73 -20.96 -2.72
CA LEU A 10 29.73 -19.95 -3.05
C LEU A 10 29.38 -19.26 -1.74
N PHE A 11 30.10 -18.19 -1.43
CA PHE A 11 29.59 -17.14 -0.55
C PHE A 11 28.36 -16.57 -1.26
N PHE A 12 27.18 -17.10 -0.94
CA PHE A 12 25.96 -16.33 -1.11
C PHE A 12 26.10 -15.14 -0.16
N SER A 13 26.53 -13.99 -0.70
CA SER A 13 26.34 -12.71 -0.04
C SER A 13 24.82 -12.52 0.08
N VAL A 14 24.28 -12.82 1.26
CA VAL A 14 22.90 -12.47 1.59
C VAL A 14 22.86 -10.94 1.65
N PRO A 15 22.09 -10.26 0.78
CA PRO A 15 22.00 -8.82 0.82
C PRO A 15 21.11 -8.39 1.99
N ALA A 16 21.44 -7.24 2.54
CA ALA A 16 21.27 -6.91 3.94
C ALA A 16 21.13 -5.39 4.05
N PHE A 17 19.99 -4.83 4.50
CA PHE A 17 19.49 -3.45 4.27
C PHE A 17 19.16 -2.67 5.55
N SER A 18 19.03 -1.33 5.54
CA SER A 18 18.57 -0.59 6.73
C SER A 18 17.76 0.67 6.39
N ASN A 19 16.46 0.67 6.69
CA ASN A 19 15.54 1.79 6.53
C ASN A 19 14.77 2.01 7.83
N VAL A 20 14.77 3.21 8.43
CA VAL A 20 13.87 3.49 9.57
C VAL A 20 12.46 3.51 9.00
N ALA A 21 11.52 2.77 9.60
CA ALA A 21 10.22 2.48 9.00
C ALA A 21 9.59 3.68 8.26
N GLN A 22 9.18 3.47 7.00
CA GLN A 22 8.92 4.52 6.01
C GLN A 22 7.42 4.73 5.77
N PRO A 23 6.96 5.90 5.26
CA PRO A 23 5.72 5.96 4.51
C PRO A 23 5.72 4.95 3.36
N GLY A 24 4.51 4.57 2.94
CA GLY A 24 4.16 3.75 1.80
C GLY A 24 4.67 4.29 0.48
N ILE A 25 5.97 4.30 0.28
CA ILE A 25 6.66 4.63 -0.96
C ILE A 25 7.02 3.26 -1.54
N TRP A 26 6.13 2.74 -2.36
CA TRP A 26 6.23 1.38 -2.86
C TRP A 26 7.27 1.27 -4.00
N ASP A 27 7.89 0.10 -4.12
CA ASP A 27 9.22 -0.15 -4.74
C ASP A 27 10.44 0.38 -3.92
N ALA A 28 10.22 0.97 -2.74
CA ALA A 28 11.25 1.08 -1.70
C ALA A 28 11.27 -0.13 -0.73
N GLY A 29 10.42 -1.14 -0.99
CA GLY A 29 10.27 -2.31 -0.13
C GLY A 29 9.11 -3.26 -0.44
N GLY A 30 8.43 -3.13 -1.59
CA GLY A 30 7.30 -3.99 -1.94
C GLY A 30 7.70 -5.07 -2.94
N ALA A 31 7.69 -6.33 -2.53
CA ALA A 31 7.97 -7.52 -3.36
C ALA A 31 9.35 -7.63 -4.05
N GLY A 32 10.28 -6.70 -3.78
CA GLY A 32 11.67 -6.70 -4.22
C GLY A 32 12.68 -6.75 -3.07
N ALA A 33 13.93 -7.11 -3.37
CA ALA A 33 15.03 -7.01 -2.41
C ALA A 33 15.17 -5.54 -1.96
N PHE A 34 15.27 -5.28 -0.65
CA PHE A 34 15.68 -3.96 -0.15
C PHE A 34 17.14 -3.67 -0.59
N PHE A 35 17.73 -2.49 -0.35
CA PHE A 35 19.15 -2.19 -0.69
C PHE A 35 19.81 -1.33 0.40
N LEU A 36 21.14 -1.46 0.61
CA LEU A 36 21.87 -0.47 1.42
C LEU A 36 22.13 0.73 0.54
N LEU A 37 21.78 1.92 1.04
CA LEU A 37 22.10 3.19 0.39
C LEU A 37 23.61 3.27 0.08
N HIS A 38 24.43 2.75 1.00
CA HIS A 38 25.87 2.72 0.83
C HIS A 38 26.47 1.41 1.36
N PRO A 39 27.36 0.74 0.60
CA PRO A 39 27.94 -0.55 1.00
C PRO A 39 28.64 -0.56 2.37
N GLU A 40 29.25 0.55 2.76
CA GLU A 40 29.93 0.76 4.04
C GLU A 40 29.00 0.62 5.25
N ASP A 41 27.70 0.84 5.06
CA ASP A 41 26.68 0.72 6.11
C ASP A 41 26.34 -0.75 6.45
N SER A 42 26.83 -1.71 5.66
CA SER A 42 26.69 -3.16 5.92
C SER A 42 27.25 -3.60 7.27
N LEU A 43 28.21 -2.84 7.83
CA LEU A 43 28.76 -3.10 9.16
C LEU A 43 27.74 -2.86 10.28
N ALA A 44 26.72 -2.04 10.07
CA ALA A 44 25.67 -1.74 11.04
C ALA A 44 24.36 -2.52 10.79
N PHE A 45 24.26 -3.21 9.64
CA PHE A 45 23.09 -3.98 9.25
C PHE A 45 22.61 -4.97 10.33
N GLN A 46 21.31 -4.96 10.63
CA GLN A 46 20.67 -5.85 11.61
C GLN A 46 21.33 -5.90 13.00
N LYS A 47 22.18 -4.91 13.35
CA LYS A 47 22.77 -4.81 14.68
C LYS A 47 21.96 -3.90 15.60
N ILE A 48 21.35 -2.86 15.05
CA ILE A 48 20.52 -1.90 15.78
C ILE A 48 19.08 -2.42 15.84
N GLN A 49 18.48 -2.41 17.02
CA GLN A 49 17.11 -2.86 17.25
C GLN A 49 16.16 -1.68 17.42
N MET A 50 15.05 -1.69 16.70
CA MET A 50 13.93 -0.79 16.98
C MET A 50 13.17 -1.33 18.20
N VAL A 51 13.30 -0.66 19.35
CA VAL A 51 12.63 -1.09 20.59
C VAL A 51 11.24 -0.49 20.74
N GLN A 52 11.01 0.66 20.11
CA GLN A 52 9.69 1.29 20.06
C GLN A 52 9.48 2.02 18.72
N GLU A 53 8.29 1.87 18.15
CA GLU A 53 7.82 2.65 16.99
C GLU A 53 6.48 3.31 17.29
N LEU A 54 6.35 4.60 17.00
CA LEU A 54 5.09 5.32 17.09
C LEU A 54 4.88 6.12 15.80
N VAL A 55 3.91 5.71 15.01
CA VAL A 55 3.55 6.34 13.75
C VAL A 55 2.24 7.08 13.94
N LYS A 56 2.25 8.37 13.64
CA LYS A 56 1.07 9.24 13.67
C LYS A 56 0.82 9.76 12.29
N ILE A 57 -0.43 9.65 11.85
CA ILE A 57 -0.87 10.04 10.53
C ILE A 57 -2.10 10.92 10.74
N GLN A 58 -2.09 12.13 10.20
CA GLN A 58 -3.30 12.94 10.08
C GLN A 58 -3.73 12.94 8.62
N LEU A 59 -4.93 12.44 8.37
CA LEU A 59 -5.54 12.45 7.04
C LEU A 59 -6.42 13.69 6.89
N TYR A 60 -6.16 14.45 5.84
CA TYR A 60 -6.99 15.55 5.36
C TYR A 60 -7.50 15.20 3.96
N PRO A 61 -8.57 15.85 3.46
CA PRO A 61 -8.95 15.69 2.07
C PRO A 61 -7.76 15.99 1.13
N GLY A 62 -7.26 14.97 0.44
CA GLY A 62 -6.16 15.03 -0.52
C GLY A 62 -4.73 15.07 0.05
N VAL A 63 -4.53 15.03 1.38
CA VAL A 63 -3.18 15.07 2.00
C VAL A 63 -3.07 14.17 3.23
N ALA A 64 -1.90 13.58 3.43
CA ALA A 64 -1.51 13.00 4.71
C ALA A 64 -0.29 13.71 5.30
N VAL A 65 -0.35 14.01 6.59
CA VAL A 65 0.78 14.51 7.39
C VAL A 65 1.22 13.37 8.29
N VAL A 66 2.51 13.08 8.32
CA VAL A 66 3.02 11.91 9.04
C VAL A 66 4.11 12.34 10.00
N LYS A 67 4.10 11.73 11.20
CA LYS A 67 5.15 11.82 12.19
C LYS A 67 5.47 10.42 12.71
N GLY A 68 6.67 9.95 12.41
CA GLY A 68 7.25 8.74 12.98
C GLY A 68 8.19 9.06 14.15
N VAL A 69 8.09 8.30 15.23
CA VAL A 69 9.00 8.37 16.38
C VAL A 69 9.53 6.98 16.67
N TYR A 70 10.85 6.83 16.60
CA TYR A 70 11.54 5.56 16.70
C TYR A 70 12.54 5.60 17.83
N GLN A 71 12.55 4.55 18.66
CA GLN A 71 13.59 4.33 19.66
C GLN A 71 14.48 3.20 19.18
N MET A 72 15.74 3.53 18.90
CA MET A 72 16.71 2.64 18.26
C MET A 72 17.81 2.28 19.26
N HIS A 73 17.87 1.03 19.69
CA HIS A 73 18.87 0.53 20.63
C HIS A 73 20.06 -0.08 19.88
N ASN A 74 21.28 0.34 20.21
CA ASN A 74 22.50 -0.34 19.79
C ASN A 74 22.98 -1.29 20.90
N PRO A 75 22.73 -2.61 20.81
CA PRO A 75 23.14 -3.57 21.83
C PRO A 75 24.63 -3.96 21.76
N THR A 76 25.39 -3.42 20.81
CA THR A 76 26.79 -3.80 20.57
C THR A 76 27.74 -2.99 21.46
N GLY A 77 29.01 -3.45 21.54
CA GLY A 77 30.08 -2.72 22.22
C GLY A 77 30.70 -1.60 21.38
N ASP A 78 30.34 -1.49 20.10
CA ASP A 78 30.91 -0.56 19.14
C ASP A 78 29.96 0.59 18.81
N THR A 79 30.51 1.74 18.44
CA THR A 79 29.70 2.81 17.86
C THR A 79 29.36 2.44 16.43
N LEU A 80 28.08 2.48 16.09
CA LEU A 80 27.60 2.24 14.73
C LEU A 80 27.20 3.57 14.10
N VAL A 81 27.67 3.82 12.89
CA VAL A 81 27.25 4.94 12.05
C VAL A 81 26.50 4.36 10.87
N LEU A 82 25.38 4.98 10.53
CA LEU A 82 24.50 4.49 9.49
C LEU A 82 23.82 5.66 8.79
N ARG A 83 23.86 5.68 7.46
CA ARG A 83 22.96 6.53 6.69
C ARG A 83 21.64 5.82 6.46
N VAL A 84 20.58 6.58 6.67
CA VAL A 84 19.21 6.13 6.41
C VAL A 84 18.56 7.16 5.52
N GLY A 85 17.56 6.74 4.77
CA GLY A 85 16.88 7.66 3.89
C GLY A 85 15.48 7.23 3.52
N TYR A 86 14.71 8.19 3.02
CA TYR A 86 13.39 8.02 2.44
C TYR A 86 13.45 8.42 0.97
N PRO A 87 12.91 7.62 0.03
CA PRO A 87 12.84 8.04 -1.36
C PRO A 87 11.96 9.27 -1.53
N LEU A 88 12.21 10.04 -2.58
CA LEU A 88 11.34 11.15 -2.97
C LEU A 88 10.10 10.62 -3.68
N ASN A 89 10.29 9.70 -4.63
CA ASN A 89 9.24 9.17 -5.50
C ASN A 89 9.14 7.65 -5.40
N ALA A 90 7.93 7.14 -5.63
CA ALA A 90 7.66 5.71 -5.59
C ALA A 90 6.34 5.29 -6.22
N TYR A 91 6.28 3.99 -6.50
CA TYR A 91 5.20 3.35 -7.22
C TYR A 91 4.79 1.99 -6.62
N TYR A 92 3.51 1.81 -6.27
CA TYR A 92 2.95 0.52 -5.82
C TYR A 92 2.31 -0.28 -6.95
N ASP A 93 2.85 -1.48 -7.18
CA ASP A 93 2.11 -2.60 -7.75
C ASP A 93 2.07 -3.86 -6.83
N PRO A 94 0.92 -4.20 -6.20
CA PRO A 94 0.74 -5.48 -5.51
C PRO A 94 0.55 -6.61 -6.52
N SER A 95 1.59 -7.00 -7.24
CA SER A 95 1.42 -8.06 -8.24
C SER A 95 1.58 -9.46 -7.63
N ASP A 96 0.44 -10.14 -7.44
CA ASP A 96 0.34 -11.58 -7.79
C ASP A 96 -1.09 -12.05 -8.15
N THR A 97 -2.09 -11.17 -8.16
CA THR A 97 -3.46 -11.54 -8.57
C THR A 97 -4.20 -10.31 -9.12
N TYR A 98 -5.28 -10.54 -9.86
CA TYR A 98 -6.13 -9.61 -10.63
C TYR A 98 -6.66 -8.33 -9.93
N ASN A 99 -6.13 -7.92 -8.77
CA ASN A 99 -6.51 -6.76 -7.97
C ASN A 99 -5.31 -5.79 -7.83
N LEU A 100 -5.00 -5.05 -8.88
CA LEU A 100 -3.88 -4.08 -8.88
C LEU A 100 -4.33 -2.76 -8.24
N MET A 101 -3.98 -2.49 -6.99
CA MET A 101 -4.13 -1.13 -6.48
C MET A 101 -2.89 -0.31 -6.85
N GLN A 102 -3.08 0.67 -7.72
CA GLN A 102 -2.03 1.61 -8.11
C GLN A 102 -2.14 2.89 -7.28
N ILE A 103 -1.43 2.93 -6.16
CA ILE A 103 -1.20 4.21 -5.47
C ILE A 103 0.11 4.78 -5.98
N SER A 104 0.04 5.83 -6.78
CA SER A 104 1.18 6.68 -7.10
C SER A 104 1.23 7.84 -6.12
N PHE A 105 2.40 8.05 -5.52
CA PHE A 105 2.67 9.26 -4.76
C PHE A 105 3.64 10.11 -5.59
N ASP A 106 3.15 11.27 -6.02
CA ASP A 106 4.01 12.30 -6.59
C ASP A 106 4.63 13.06 -5.40
N ASP A 107 5.88 12.72 -5.10
CA ASP A 107 6.81 13.30 -4.12
C ASP A 107 6.46 13.20 -2.61
N LEU A 108 7.47 12.87 -1.80
CA LEU A 108 7.52 13.15 -0.36
C LEU A 108 8.01 14.59 -0.13
N TYR A 109 7.25 15.36 0.67
CA TYR A 109 7.52 16.79 0.85
C TYR A 109 7.95 17.15 2.27
N ASP A 110 8.85 18.14 2.34
CA ASP A 110 9.33 18.81 3.57
C ASP A 110 9.72 17.81 4.67
N LEU A 111 10.58 16.84 4.32
CA LEU A 111 11.10 15.85 5.26
C LEU A 111 11.98 16.53 6.32
N ARG A 112 11.52 16.47 7.57
CA ARG A 112 12.22 17.00 8.73
C ARG A 112 12.59 15.88 9.67
N VAL A 113 13.86 15.84 10.06
CA VAL A 113 14.37 14.83 10.98
C VAL A 113 14.92 15.49 12.23
N ARG A 114 14.60 14.90 13.39
CA ARG A 114 15.26 15.20 14.66
C ARG A 114 15.89 13.93 15.22
N VAL A 115 17.14 14.04 15.66
CA VAL A 115 17.86 12.99 16.37
C VAL A 115 18.09 13.49 17.79
N ARG A 116 17.57 12.77 18.78
CA ARG A 116 17.64 13.16 20.21
C ARG A 116 17.09 14.57 20.43
N GLY A 117 15.97 14.89 19.78
CA GLY A 117 15.31 16.18 19.84
C GLY A 117 16.02 17.32 19.08
N LYS A 118 17.18 17.08 18.44
CA LYS A 118 17.91 18.10 17.68
C LYS A 118 17.65 17.93 16.18
N PRO A 119 17.34 19.01 15.44
CA PRO A 119 17.20 18.91 13.98
C PRO A 119 18.53 18.47 13.36
N VAL A 120 18.45 17.60 12.37
CA VAL A 120 19.62 17.18 11.57
C VAL A 120 19.46 17.64 10.14
N LYS A 121 20.59 17.87 9.47
CA LYS A 121 20.60 18.21 8.06
C LYS A 121 20.25 16.97 7.26
N VAL A 122 19.20 17.09 6.45
CA VAL A 122 18.80 16.10 5.45
C VAL A 122 19.41 16.53 4.12
N ALA A 123 20.06 15.60 3.42
CA ALA A 123 20.59 15.81 2.09
C ALA A 123 19.68 15.14 1.06
N LEU A 124 19.61 15.72 -0.14
CA LEU A 124 19.15 14.99 -1.31
C LEU A 124 20.34 14.24 -1.89
N ASP A 125 20.16 12.94 -2.12
CA ASP A 125 21.15 12.07 -2.74
C ASP A 125 20.50 11.29 -3.88
N SER A 126 21.28 10.99 -4.92
CA SER A 126 20.83 10.22 -6.08
C SER A 126 21.49 8.86 -6.08
N MET A 127 20.71 7.79 -6.08
CA MET A 127 21.19 6.43 -6.21
C MET A 127 21.27 6.00 -7.67
N ASP A 128 22.38 5.34 -8.03
CA ASP A 128 22.44 4.55 -9.25
C ASP A 128 21.65 3.26 -9.03
N VAL A 129 20.38 3.31 -9.42
CA VAL A 129 19.43 2.20 -9.39
C VAL A 129 19.37 1.46 -10.74
N SER A 130 20.31 1.75 -11.65
CA SER A 130 20.34 1.12 -12.96
C SER A 130 20.52 -0.40 -12.83
N GLY A 131 19.64 -1.16 -13.47
CA GLY A 131 19.61 -2.63 -13.40
C GLY A 131 18.64 -3.21 -12.37
N PHE A 132 17.96 -2.39 -11.56
CA PHE A 132 16.96 -2.84 -10.58
C PHE A 132 15.52 -2.50 -10.94
N GLY A 133 15.28 -1.79 -12.06
CA GLY A 133 13.93 -1.38 -12.48
C GLY A 133 13.33 -0.24 -11.66
N LEU A 134 14.13 0.40 -10.81
CA LEU A 134 13.73 1.44 -9.84
C LEU A 134 14.05 2.87 -10.31
N GLU A 135 14.10 3.11 -11.62
CA GLU A 135 14.60 4.36 -12.21
C GLU A 135 13.87 5.63 -11.68
N ASP A 136 12.59 5.49 -11.36
CA ASP A 136 11.74 6.54 -10.78
C ASP A 136 11.96 6.79 -9.27
N ALA A 137 12.71 5.93 -8.58
CA ALA A 137 13.05 6.04 -7.15
C ALA A 137 14.54 6.39 -6.93
N SER A 138 15.17 7.05 -7.89
CA SER A 138 16.60 7.39 -7.84
C SER A 138 16.94 8.50 -6.85
N GLU A 139 16.00 9.37 -6.47
CA GLU A 139 16.24 10.48 -5.54
C GLU A 139 15.77 10.16 -4.12
N TRP A 140 16.63 10.44 -3.13
CA TRP A 140 16.40 10.12 -1.72
C TRP A 140 16.72 11.29 -0.81
N TYR A 141 15.92 11.46 0.24
CA TYR A 141 16.32 12.19 1.43
C TYR A 141 17.17 11.30 2.31
N VAL A 142 18.43 11.67 2.53
CA VAL A 142 19.40 10.90 3.31
C VAL A 142 19.92 11.71 4.49
N TRP A 143 20.09 11.05 5.64
CA TRP A 143 20.77 11.60 6.79
C TRP A 143 21.59 10.53 7.51
N GLU A 144 22.65 10.97 8.20
CA GLU A 144 23.51 10.10 8.98
C GLU A 144 23.05 10.05 10.44
N ASN A 145 23.12 8.86 11.03
CA ASN A 145 22.88 8.63 12.46
C ASN A 145 24.08 7.94 13.09
N ARG A 146 24.38 8.35 14.32
CA ARG A 146 25.41 7.74 15.17
C ARG A 146 24.75 7.11 16.39
N PHE A 147 24.93 5.80 16.54
CA PHE A 147 24.38 5.00 17.63
C PHE A 147 25.51 4.56 18.57
N LEU A 148 25.56 5.11 19.77
CA LEU A 148 26.58 4.76 20.76
C LEU A 148 26.31 3.38 21.37
N PRO A 149 27.35 2.67 21.86
CA PRO A 149 27.20 1.36 22.52
C PRO A 149 26.21 1.40 23.68
N GLY A 150 25.27 0.45 23.70
CA GLY A 150 24.27 0.29 24.76
C GLY A 150 23.20 1.38 24.84
N GLU A 151 23.20 2.34 23.91
CA GLU A 151 22.32 3.50 23.99
C GLU A 151 21.05 3.35 23.15
N ILE A 152 19.95 3.92 23.66
CA ILE A 152 18.72 4.14 22.91
C ILE A 152 18.76 5.54 22.28
N THR A 153 18.77 5.60 20.96
CA THR A 153 18.70 6.84 20.18
C THR A 153 17.26 7.07 19.72
N THR A 154 16.70 8.24 20.05
CA THR A 154 15.38 8.66 19.53
C THR A 154 15.55 9.33 18.18
N LEU A 155 14.80 8.86 17.19
CA LEU A 155 14.67 9.44 15.86
C LEU A 155 13.22 9.92 15.70
N GLU A 156 13.04 11.13 15.24
CA GLU A 156 11.72 11.67 14.85
C GLU A 156 11.80 12.09 13.39
N VAL A 157 10.84 11.64 12.59
CA VAL A 157 10.74 11.98 11.16
C VAL A 157 9.34 12.54 10.91
N GLN A 158 9.26 13.67 10.24
CA GLN A 158 8.01 14.33 9.89
C GLN A 158 8.03 14.72 8.42
N PHE A 159 6.92 14.51 7.71
CA PHE A 159 6.79 14.84 6.29
C PHE A 159 5.30 14.94 5.90
N MET A 160 5.06 15.37 4.66
CA MET A 160 3.73 15.45 4.06
C MET A 160 3.71 14.73 2.71
N VAL A 161 2.59 14.11 2.36
CA VAL A 161 2.37 13.47 1.05
C VAL A 161 1.03 13.89 0.45
N ASN A 162 1.00 13.99 -0.87
CA ASN A 162 -0.23 14.12 -1.64
C ASN A 162 -0.94 12.76 -1.71
N THR A 163 -2.19 12.69 -1.28
CA THR A 163 -2.97 11.44 -1.30
C THR A 163 -4.06 11.45 -2.36
N ASN A 164 -4.24 12.56 -3.08
CA ASN A 164 -5.43 12.85 -3.89
C ASN A 164 -5.50 12.14 -5.25
N ASP A 165 -4.41 11.49 -5.71
CA ASP A 165 -4.36 10.87 -7.04
C ASP A 165 -4.25 9.33 -7.02
N ALA A 166 -4.70 8.71 -5.94
CA ALA A 166 -4.69 7.25 -5.85
C ALA A 166 -5.71 6.60 -6.78
N THR A 167 -5.29 5.52 -7.44
CA THR A 167 -6.14 4.69 -8.31
C THR A 167 -6.23 3.27 -7.76
N VAL A 168 -7.44 2.82 -7.44
CA VAL A 168 -7.69 1.42 -7.07
C VAL A 168 -8.20 0.66 -8.30
N LEU A 169 -7.56 -0.44 -8.69
CA LEU A 169 -8.03 -1.31 -9.77
C LEU A 169 -8.35 -2.71 -9.25
N ARG A 170 -9.43 -3.28 -9.77
CA ARG A 170 -9.80 -4.68 -9.54
C ARG A 170 -10.41 -5.26 -10.80
N GLY A 171 -9.67 -6.13 -11.48
CA GLY A 171 -10.02 -6.57 -12.83
C GLY A 171 -10.14 -5.37 -13.79
N TYR A 172 -11.35 -5.13 -14.31
CA TYR A 172 -11.67 -3.99 -15.17
C TYR A 172 -12.27 -2.79 -14.42
N ASP A 173 -12.55 -2.94 -13.13
CA ASP A 173 -13.11 -1.86 -12.32
C ASP A 173 -12.00 -0.93 -11.85
N ARG A 174 -12.24 0.38 -11.99
CA ARG A 174 -11.31 1.45 -11.61
C ARG A 174 -12.02 2.48 -10.75
N GLY A 175 -11.47 2.75 -9.58
CA GLY A 175 -11.88 3.82 -8.68
C GLY A 175 -10.75 4.83 -8.48
N LYS A 176 -11.12 6.10 -8.26
CA LYS A 176 -10.19 7.17 -7.87
C LYS A 176 -10.60 7.70 -6.51
N PHE A 177 -9.68 7.67 -5.56
CA PHE A 177 -9.91 8.02 -4.16
C PHE A 177 -8.72 8.78 -3.62
N ASN A 178 -8.83 9.25 -2.37
CA ASN A 178 -7.61 9.53 -1.63
C ASN A 178 -7.11 8.22 -1.02
N ALA A 179 -5.81 7.98 -1.05
CA ALA A 179 -5.24 6.81 -0.40
C ALA A 179 -3.91 7.11 0.27
N PHE A 180 -3.61 6.35 1.31
CA PHE A 180 -2.35 6.40 2.02
C PHE A 180 -1.93 4.99 2.42
N ILE A 181 -0.62 4.74 2.37
CA ILE A 181 0.01 3.51 2.84
C ILE A 181 1.21 3.87 3.70
N TYR A 182 1.54 3.02 4.67
CA TYR A 182 2.77 3.08 5.45
C TYR A 182 3.53 1.76 5.33
N LEU A 183 4.82 1.78 4.96
CA LEU A 183 5.63 0.57 4.79
C LEU A 183 6.21 0.13 6.13
N LEU A 184 5.39 -0.49 6.97
CA LEU A 184 5.85 -1.06 8.23
C LEU A 184 6.87 -2.20 8.00
N GLU A 185 6.75 -2.93 6.89
CA GLU A 185 7.67 -4.02 6.50
C GLU A 185 9.13 -3.58 6.37
N SER A 186 9.40 -2.31 6.06
CA SER A 186 10.76 -1.76 6.02
C SER A 186 11.45 -1.85 7.40
N GLY A 187 10.67 -1.96 8.47
CA GLY A 187 11.17 -2.26 9.81
C GLY A 187 11.90 -3.61 9.92
N SER A 188 11.65 -4.57 9.02
CA SER A 188 12.32 -5.88 8.95
C SER A 188 13.84 -5.80 8.72
N THR A 189 14.29 -4.67 8.19
CA THR A 189 15.69 -4.36 7.90
C THR A 189 16.55 -4.15 9.16
N TRP A 190 15.91 -3.80 10.28
CA TRP A 190 16.56 -3.70 11.59
C TRP A 190 16.72 -5.06 12.27
N LYS A 191 17.44 -5.07 13.39
CA LYS A 191 17.44 -6.24 14.28
C LYS A 191 16.01 -6.49 14.76
N GLN A 192 15.47 -7.67 14.41
CA GLN A 192 14.12 -8.07 14.79
C GLN A 192 14.05 -8.63 16.21
N PRO A 193 12.85 -8.58 16.84
CA PRO A 193 11.64 -7.90 16.38
C PRO A 193 11.63 -6.41 16.75
N ILE A 194 10.66 -5.66 16.18
CA ILE A 194 10.23 -4.37 16.72
C ILE A 194 9.59 -4.63 18.08
N GLY A 195 10.19 -4.08 19.15
CA GLY A 195 9.80 -4.42 20.53
C GLY A 195 8.33 -4.11 20.84
N LYS A 196 7.90 -2.88 20.56
CA LYS A 196 6.49 -2.47 20.67
C LYS A 196 6.21 -1.29 19.76
N GLY A 197 4.95 -1.06 19.42
CA GLY A 197 4.60 0.14 18.70
C GLY A 197 3.13 0.39 18.52
N ALA A 198 2.84 1.51 17.86
CA ALA A 198 1.49 1.86 17.47
C ALA A 198 1.45 2.66 16.17
N VAL A 199 0.43 2.40 15.36
CA VAL A 199 0.01 3.23 14.24
C VAL A 199 -1.27 3.94 14.64
N MET A 200 -1.27 5.27 14.55
CA MET A 200 -2.40 6.11 14.88
C MET A 200 -2.78 6.96 13.67
N ILE A 201 -4.01 6.83 13.21
CA ILE A 201 -4.53 7.58 12.05
C ILE A 201 -5.67 8.46 12.53
N GLN A 202 -5.49 9.77 12.50
CA GLN A 202 -6.50 10.75 12.88
C GLN A 202 -7.15 11.36 11.63
N LEU A 203 -8.47 11.43 11.62
CA LEU A 203 -9.24 12.07 10.55
C LEU A 203 -9.40 13.56 10.85
N MET A 204 -8.95 14.39 9.92
CA MET A 204 -8.89 15.84 10.02
C MET A 204 -9.63 16.49 8.84
N GLY A 205 -9.76 17.82 8.87
CA GLY A 205 -10.36 18.56 7.74
C GLY A 205 -11.84 18.23 7.48
N GLY A 206 -12.57 17.80 8.51
CA GLY A 206 -13.97 17.42 8.41
C GLY A 206 -14.22 15.96 8.01
N LEU A 207 -13.17 15.17 7.78
CA LEU A 207 -13.30 13.73 7.54
C LEU A 207 -13.85 13.01 8.77
N THR A 208 -14.68 12.01 8.50
CA THR A 208 -15.34 11.14 9.48
C THR A 208 -15.11 9.68 9.13
N LEU A 209 -15.49 8.78 10.03
CA LEU A 209 -15.39 7.33 9.78
C LEU A 209 -16.19 6.87 8.57
N GLU A 210 -17.25 7.59 8.19
CA GLU A 210 -18.08 7.30 7.01
C GLU A 210 -17.35 7.62 5.69
N ASP A 211 -16.33 8.48 5.74
CA ASP A 211 -15.51 8.83 4.58
C ASP A 211 -14.44 7.77 4.27
N ILE A 212 -14.21 6.82 5.18
CA ILE A 212 -13.27 5.72 4.97
C ILE A 212 -13.94 4.65 4.12
N GLN A 213 -13.38 4.33 2.95
CA GLN A 213 -13.83 3.18 2.15
C GLN A 213 -13.28 1.87 2.70
N GLY A 214 -11.99 1.84 3.08
CA GLY A 214 -11.40 0.65 3.67
C GLY A 214 -10.08 0.90 4.38
N VAL A 215 -9.74 -0.03 5.27
CA VAL A 215 -8.50 0.00 6.07
C VAL A 215 -7.92 -1.41 6.17
N GLY A 216 -6.64 -1.52 5.85
CA GLY A 216 -5.83 -2.71 6.05
C GLY A 216 -4.74 -2.47 7.10
N PRO A 217 -4.27 -3.51 7.80
CA PRO A 217 -4.77 -4.88 7.73
C PRO A 217 -6.10 -5.06 8.48
N ALA A 218 -6.99 -5.92 7.98
CA ALA A 218 -8.33 -6.11 8.52
C ALA A 218 -8.30 -6.53 10.01
N GLY A 219 -9.17 -5.93 10.82
CA GLY A 219 -9.32 -6.25 12.24
C GLY A 219 -8.19 -5.77 13.17
N ARG A 220 -7.20 -5.02 12.66
CA ARG A 220 -6.08 -4.49 13.48
C ARG A 220 -6.38 -3.17 14.18
N PHE A 221 -7.22 -2.33 13.57
CA PHE A 221 -7.51 -0.99 14.06
C PHE A 221 -8.73 -0.98 14.98
N LEU A 222 -8.55 -0.35 16.14
CA LEU A 222 -9.64 0.08 17.02
C LEU A 222 -9.88 1.58 16.84
N VAL A 223 -11.07 2.04 17.17
CA VAL A 223 -11.49 3.42 16.93
C VAL A 223 -11.83 4.12 18.23
N ASP A 224 -11.26 5.31 18.36
CA ASP A 224 -11.74 6.37 19.25
C ASP A 224 -12.62 7.32 18.45
N SER A 225 -13.93 7.13 18.54
CA SER A 225 -14.91 7.93 17.80
C SER A 225 -15.02 9.37 18.30
N ALA A 226 -14.62 9.65 19.55
CA ALA A 226 -14.71 11.00 20.08
C ALA A 226 -13.65 11.93 19.46
N ARG A 227 -12.50 11.35 19.10
CA ARG A 227 -11.35 12.08 18.53
C ARG A 227 -11.14 11.77 17.04
N ASN A 228 -11.96 10.89 16.45
CA ASN A 228 -11.82 10.33 15.11
C ASN A 228 -10.43 9.74 14.85
N ILE A 229 -9.96 8.89 15.77
CA ILE A 229 -8.63 8.26 15.68
C ILE A 229 -8.78 6.76 15.56
N LEU A 230 -8.12 6.18 14.55
CA LEU A 230 -7.90 4.76 14.41
C LEU A 230 -6.56 4.42 15.06
N VAL A 231 -6.50 3.35 15.83
CA VAL A 231 -5.34 2.94 16.60
C VAL A 231 -5.10 1.46 16.40
N TRP A 232 -3.91 1.11 15.94
CA TRP A 232 -3.38 -0.24 15.95
C TRP A 232 -2.15 -0.28 16.85
N LYS A 233 -2.15 -1.11 17.89
CA LYS A 233 -1.00 -1.37 18.77
C LYS A 233 -0.44 -2.76 18.50
N PHE A 234 0.88 -2.90 18.58
CA PHE A 234 1.57 -4.18 18.38
C PHE A 234 2.78 -4.32 19.32
N GLU A 235 3.18 -5.57 19.56
CA GLU A 235 4.35 -5.93 20.37
C GLU A 235 5.10 -7.08 19.69
N ASN A 236 6.44 -7.08 19.79
CA ASN A 236 7.34 -8.08 19.22
C ASN A 236 7.02 -8.42 17.75
N LEU A 237 6.78 -7.38 16.94
CA LEU A 237 6.40 -7.52 15.54
C LEU A 237 7.64 -7.69 14.65
N SER A 238 7.61 -8.71 13.79
CA SER A 238 8.53 -8.84 12.65
C SER A 238 7.72 -8.56 11.39
N PRO A 239 7.65 -7.30 10.92
CA PRO A 239 6.65 -6.88 9.96
C PRO A 239 6.93 -7.44 8.56
N THR A 240 5.86 -7.79 7.87
CA THR A 240 5.83 -8.19 6.46
C THR A 240 4.95 -7.25 5.65
N SER A 241 4.85 -7.42 4.33
CA SER A 241 3.95 -6.62 3.48
C SER A 241 2.49 -6.69 3.93
N GLU A 242 2.06 -7.78 4.54
CA GLU A 242 0.71 -7.96 5.10
C GLU A 242 0.45 -7.08 6.34
N ASP A 243 1.50 -6.55 6.95
CA ASP A 243 1.44 -5.68 8.12
C ASP A 243 1.43 -4.20 7.76
N ASN A 244 1.53 -3.84 6.48
CA ASN A 244 1.51 -2.44 6.05
C ASN A 244 0.12 -1.82 6.24
N PRO A 245 -0.01 -0.72 7.02
CA PRO A 245 -1.25 0.05 7.07
C PRO A 245 -1.59 0.61 5.68
N VAL A 246 -2.80 0.34 5.21
CA VAL A 246 -3.35 0.91 3.97
C VAL A 246 -4.71 1.50 4.28
N ILE A 247 -5.00 2.69 3.78
CA ILE A 247 -6.30 3.33 3.95
C ILE A 247 -6.72 4.04 2.67
N THR A 248 -7.94 3.77 2.24
CA THR A 248 -8.62 4.52 1.17
C THR A 248 -9.77 5.29 1.78
N TYR A 249 -9.84 6.57 1.43
CA TYR A 249 -10.79 7.51 2.03
C TYR A 249 -11.17 8.63 1.06
N GLY A 250 -12.32 9.25 1.34
CA GLY A 250 -12.82 10.40 0.59
C GLY A 250 -12.98 10.11 -0.91
N LYS A 251 -13.18 11.17 -1.70
CA LYS A 251 -13.12 11.10 -3.16
C LYS A 251 -11.98 11.98 -3.62
N ARG A 252 -11.44 11.66 -4.81
CA ARG A 252 -10.53 12.56 -5.53
C ARG A 252 -11.15 13.94 -5.69
N ILE A 253 -10.37 14.95 -5.39
CA ILE A 253 -10.70 16.36 -5.55
C ILE A 253 -10.10 16.81 -6.88
N GLU A 254 -10.92 17.15 -7.88
CA GLU A 254 -10.43 17.45 -9.23
C GLU A 254 -9.55 18.71 -9.30
N ASP A 255 -9.91 19.77 -8.57
CA ASP A 255 -9.16 21.04 -8.54
C ASP A 255 -8.22 21.15 -7.32
N PHE A 256 -7.68 20.02 -6.87
CA PHE A 256 -6.77 19.98 -5.72
C PHE A 256 -5.43 20.65 -6.04
N SER A 257 -4.98 21.53 -5.15
CA SER A 257 -3.71 22.25 -5.29
C SER A 257 -2.82 21.96 -4.09
N PHE A 258 -1.91 21.01 -4.27
CA PHE A 258 -0.98 20.60 -3.23
C PHE A 258 0.01 21.72 -2.86
N GLU A 259 0.43 22.53 -3.84
CA GLU A 259 1.27 23.72 -3.60
C GLU A 259 0.66 24.68 -2.57
N LYS A 260 -0.66 24.92 -2.63
CA LYS A 260 -1.35 25.76 -1.64
C LYS A 260 -1.31 25.16 -0.24
N VAL A 261 -1.37 23.82 -0.15
CA VAL A 261 -1.27 23.12 1.13
C VAL A 261 0.13 23.29 1.72
N LEU A 262 1.17 23.18 0.90
CA LEU A 262 2.56 23.36 1.33
C LEU A 262 2.84 24.74 1.94
N LEU A 263 2.15 25.79 1.48
CA LEU A 263 2.29 27.14 2.05
C LEU A 263 1.80 27.25 3.50
N GLU A 264 0.98 26.31 3.96
CA GLU A 264 0.38 26.29 5.30
C GLU A 264 1.01 25.22 6.22
N ILE A 265 2.07 24.53 5.76
CA ILE A 265 2.69 23.41 6.47
C ILE A 265 3.11 23.76 7.90
N ASP A 266 3.79 24.90 8.07
CA ASP A 266 4.30 25.37 9.37
C ASP A 266 3.24 26.01 10.25
N LYS A 267 2.12 26.46 9.68
CA LYS A 267 1.08 27.20 10.40
C LYS A 267 -0.03 26.30 10.88
N VAL A 268 -0.39 25.31 10.07
CA VAL A 268 -1.58 24.47 10.28
C VAL A 268 -1.17 23.03 10.55
N TYR A 269 -0.48 22.40 9.61
CA TYR A 269 -0.33 20.95 9.56
C TYR A 269 0.67 20.40 10.58
N TYR A 270 1.87 20.95 10.62
CA TYR A 270 2.91 20.47 11.53
C TYR A 270 2.61 20.78 13.00
N PRO A 271 2.09 21.97 13.36
CA PRO A 271 1.60 22.21 14.72
C PRO A 271 0.48 21.24 15.13
N ALA A 272 -0.44 20.90 14.23
CA ALA A 272 -1.56 20.02 14.53
C ALA A 272 -1.11 18.59 14.84
N ILE A 273 -0.19 18.02 14.06
CA ILE A 273 0.31 16.66 14.34
C ILE A 273 1.24 16.62 15.55
N GLU A 274 1.97 17.70 15.85
CA GLU A 274 2.75 17.81 17.08
C GLU A 274 1.85 17.84 18.32
N ALA A 275 0.67 18.48 18.25
CA ALA A 275 -0.30 18.48 19.34
C ALA A 275 -0.82 17.06 19.68
N MET A 276 -0.82 16.14 18.70
CA MET A 276 -1.16 14.73 18.91
C MET A 276 -0.16 14.00 19.83
N ASN A 277 1.00 14.58 20.15
CA ASN A 277 1.94 14.02 21.14
C ASN A 277 1.44 14.04 22.58
N HIS A 278 0.54 14.96 22.89
CA HIS A 278 0.01 15.14 24.24
C HIS A 278 -1.34 14.45 24.45
N GLN A 279 -1.84 13.74 23.44
CA GLN A 279 -3.11 13.02 23.51
C GLN A 279 -2.90 11.62 24.05
N GLU A 280 -3.32 11.40 25.30
CA GLU A 280 -3.37 10.07 25.88
C GLU A 280 -4.63 9.34 25.36
N ILE A 281 -4.42 8.22 24.66
CA ILE A 281 -5.52 7.36 24.22
C ILE A 281 -5.64 6.18 25.17
N LEU A 282 -6.66 6.25 26.02
CA LEU A 282 -7.01 5.20 26.97
C LEU A 282 -7.60 4.00 26.22
N ALA A 283 -7.21 2.80 26.65
CA ALA A 283 -7.74 1.56 26.05
C ALA A 283 -9.26 1.43 26.20
N SER A 284 -9.85 2.04 27.24
CA SER A 284 -11.30 2.11 27.47
C SER A 284 -12.07 2.87 26.39
N ASP A 285 -11.40 3.78 25.68
CA ASP A 285 -12.04 4.66 24.69
C ASP A 285 -12.09 3.98 23.30
N LEU A 286 -11.35 2.89 23.13
CA LEU A 286 -11.16 2.20 21.86
C LEU A 286 -12.22 1.13 21.66
N LYS A 287 -12.90 1.18 20.50
CA LYS A 287 -13.92 0.21 20.11
C LYS A 287 -13.56 -0.46 18.78
N PRO A 288 -13.89 -1.75 18.60
CA PRO A 288 -13.81 -2.36 17.28
C PRO A 288 -14.69 -1.59 16.28
N TYR A 289 -14.20 -1.47 15.05
CA TYR A 289 -14.96 -0.91 13.93
C TYR A 289 -14.66 -1.76 12.69
N GLU A 290 -15.70 -2.11 11.94
CA GLU A 290 -15.55 -2.86 10.70
C GLU A 290 -15.36 -1.88 9.54
N PHE A 291 -14.17 -1.90 8.96
CA PHE A 291 -13.86 -1.16 7.75
C PHE A 291 -14.07 -2.04 6.52
N GLY A 292 -14.34 -1.41 5.37
CA GLY A 292 -14.33 -2.10 4.10
C GLY A 292 -12.92 -2.52 3.66
N ASP A 293 -12.86 -3.15 2.50
CA ASP A 293 -11.61 -3.53 1.84
C ASP A 293 -10.97 -2.28 1.19
N PRO A 294 -9.76 -1.85 1.59
CA PRO A 294 -9.12 -0.68 1.00
C PRO A 294 -8.83 -0.87 -0.50
N PHE A 295 -8.84 -2.11 -0.99
CA PHE A 295 -8.59 -2.46 -2.39
C PHE A 295 -9.88 -2.64 -3.20
N ASP A 296 -11.06 -2.32 -2.65
CA ASP A 296 -12.30 -2.28 -3.42
C ASP A 296 -12.36 -0.97 -4.24
N PRO A 297 -12.41 -1.02 -5.59
CA PRO A 297 -12.53 0.18 -6.42
C PRO A 297 -13.90 0.88 -6.29
N GLY A 298 -14.80 0.38 -5.44
CA GLY A 298 -16.17 0.83 -5.32
C GLY A 298 -16.95 0.31 -6.50
N THR A 299 -17.51 -0.90 -6.37
CA THR A 299 -18.32 -1.52 -7.44
C THR A 299 -19.35 -0.55 -8.03
N ARG A 300 -19.21 -0.21 -9.32
CA ARG A 300 -20.36 0.27 -10.09
C ARG A 300 -21.36 -0.89 -10.11
N LYS A 301 -22.54 -0.72 -9.51
CA LYS A 301 -23.66 -1.68 -9.45
C LYS A 301 -24.19 -2.17 -10.82
N GLY A 302 -23.46 -1.97 -11.92
CA GLY A 302 -23.80 -2.37 -13.28
C GLY A 302 -22.73 -3.19 -14.03
N SER A 303 -21.57 -3.52 -13.45
CA SER A 303 -20.56 -4.37 -14.15
C SER A 303 -21.09 -5.77 -14.46
N TRP A 304 -21.92 -6.33 -13.57
CA TRP A 304 -22.64 -7.59 -13.84
C TRP A 304 -23.59 -7.50 -15.04
N LEU A 305 -24.18 -6.32 -15.31
CA LEU A 305 -25.05 -6.09 -16.47
C LEU A 305 -24.26 -6.14 -17.78
N PHE A 306 -23.01 -5.64 -17.78
CA PHE A 306 -22.12 -5.76 -18.94
C PHE A 306 -21.68 -7.20 -19.18
N GLY A 307 -21.32 -7.93 -18.12
CA GLY A 307 -20.96 -9.35 -18.21
C GLY A 307 -22.13 -10.21 -18.71
N THR A 308 -23.34 -10.00 -18.17
CA THR A 308 -24.55 -10.70 -18.61
C THR A 308 -24.96 -10.30 -20.03
N TYR A 309 -24.84 -9.02 -20.42
CA TYR A 309 -25.08 -8.59 -21.79
C TYR A 309 -24.14 -9.27 -22.77
N PHE A 310 -22.83 -9.30 -22.48
CA PHE A 310 -21.85 -9.97 -23.33
C PHE A 310 -22.13 -11.47 -23.44
N PHE A 311 -22.48 -12.12 -22.34
CA PHE A 311 -22.84 -13.55 -22.33
C PHE A 311 -24.11 -13.82 -23.14
N LEU A 312 -25.13 -12.96 -23.04
CA LEU A 312 -26.37 -13.05 -23.83
C LEU A 312 -26.12 -12.82 -25.32
N VAL A 313 -25.23 -11.91 -25.69
CA VAL A 313 -24.88 -11.68 -27.10
C VAL A 313 -24.05 -12.84 -27.66
N ALA A 314 -23.02 -13.28 -26.92
CA ALA A 314 -22.07 -14.30 -27.38
C ALA A 314 -22.71 -15.70 -27.42
N PHE A 315 -23.54 -16.05 -26.44
CA PHE A 315 -24.11 -17.40 -26.30
C PHE A 315 -25.63 -17.42 -26.48
N GLY A 316 -26.33 -16.38 -26.02
CA GLY A 316 -27.79 -16.31 -26.11
C GLY A 316 -28.28 -16.19 -27.55
N ILE A 317 -27.69 -15.32 -28.38
CA ILE A 317 -28.10 -15.17 -29.79
C ILE A 317 -27.88 -16.47 -30.59
N PRO A 318 -26.70 -17.13 -30.56
CA PRO A 318 -26.51 -18.40 -31.25
C PRO A 318 -27.46 -19.50 -30.76
N LEU A 319 -27.69 -19.62 -29.45
CA LEU A 319 -28.62 -20.59 -28.90
C LEU A 319 -30.05 -20.34 -29.39
N LEU A 320 -30.48 -19.07 -29.44
CA LEU A 320 -31.80 -18.68 -29.92
C LEU A 320 -31.96 -18.98 -31.42
N LEU A 321 -30.93 -18.74 -32.22
CA LEU A 321 -30.91 -19.12 -33.64
C LEU A 321 -31.01 -20.64 -33.84
N ILE A 322 -30.33 -21.43 -33.01
CA ILE A 322 -30.43 -22.90 -33.03
C ILE A 322 -31.87 -23.33 -32.68
N ILE A 323 -32.46 -22.77 -31.63
CA ILE A 323 -33.83 -23.10 -31.21
C ILE A 323 -34.84 -22.73 -32.30
N VAL A 324 -34.73 -21.54 -32.89
CA VAL A 324 -35.57 -21.09 -34.00
C VAL A 324 -35.39 -21.98 -35.23
N GLY A 325 -34.16 -22.37 -35.55
CA GLY A 325 -33.84 -23.31 -36.63
C GLY A 325 -34.48 -24.69 -36.43
N ILE A 326 -34.39 -25.25 -35.22
CA ILE A 326 -35.03 -26.52 -34.86
C ILE A 326 -36.55 -26.40 -34.97
N TRP A 327 -37.14 -25.32 -34.46
CA TRP A 327 -38.58 -25.09 -34.49
C TRP A 327 -39.09 -24.96 -35.94
N LEU A 328 -38.41 -24.19 -36.78
CA LEU A 328 -38.68 -24.08 -38.21
C LEU A 328 -38.56 -25.44 -38.92
N GLY A 329 -37.53 -26.22 -38.60
CA GLY A 329 -37.33 -27.57 -39.13
C GLY A 329 -38.49 -28.51 -38.77
N ILE A 330 -38.92 -28.53 -37.51
CA ILE A 330 -40.08 -29.31 -37.04
C ILE A 330 -41.37 -28.85 -37.75
N PHE A 331 -41.58 -27.54 -37.85
CA PHE A 331 -42.75 -26.97 -38.52
C PHE A 331 -42.81 -27.34 -40.00
N LEU A 332 -41.71 -27.19 -40.73
CA LEU A 332 -41.60 -27.56 -42.15
C LEU A 332 -41.76 -29.06 -42.35
N TYR A 333 -41.17 -29.88 -41.50
CA TYR A 333 -41.31 -31.35 -41.54
C TYR A 333 -42.77 -31.78 -41.32
N ARG A 334 -43.45 -31.23 -40.31
CA ARG A 334 -44.88 -31.48 -40.06
C ARG A 334 -45.72 -31.10 -41.28
N ARG A 335 -45.44 -29.94 -41.90
CA ARG A 335 -46.15 -29.48 -43.11
C ARG A 335 -45.88 -30.36 -44.32
N TYR A 336 -44.65 -30.83 -44.50
CA TYR A 336 -44.27 -31.77 -45.57
C TYR A 336 -44.97 -33.12 -45.40
N LYS A 337 -44.96 -33.68 -44.18
CA LYS A 337 -45.65 -34.94 -43.86
C LYS A 337 -47.16 -34.84 -44.09
N ALA A 338 -47.79 -33.72 -43.72
CA ALA A 338 -49.20 -33.47 -44.00
C ALA A 338 -49.52 -33.46 -45.51
N LYS A 339 -48.66 -32.85 -46.34
CA LYS A 339 -48.81 -32.87 -47.80
C LYS A 339 -48.62 -34.27 -48.41
N ARG A 340 -47.66 -35.08 -47.94
CA ARG A 340 -47.48 -36.47 -48.43
C ARG A 340 -48.61 -37.41 -47.99
N GLY A 341 -49.15 -37.24 -46.77
CA GLY A 341 -50.33 -38.00 -46.33
C GLY A 341 -51.57 -37.71 -47.17
N PHE A 342 -51.69 -36.48 -47.69
CA PHE A 342 -52.76 -36.10 -48.61
C PHE A 342 -52.60 -36.72 -50.02
N ILE A 343 -51.37 -36.85 -50.52
CA ILE A 343 -51.06 -37.49 -51.81
C ILE A 343 -51.25 -39.01 -51.74
N SER A 344 -50.90 -39.65 -50.62
CA SER A 344 -51.08 -41.11 -50.44
C SER A 344 -52.55 -41.53 -50.34
N ARG A 345 -53.45 -40.69 -49.79
CA ARG A 345 -54.90 -40.96 -49.81
C ARG A 345 -55.49 -40.83 -51.21
N LYS A 346 -55.01 -39.88 -52.02
CA LYS A 346 -55.51 -39.64 -53.37
C LYS A 346 -55.17 -40.76 -54.38
N ASN A 347 -54.15 -41.58 -54.11
CA ASN A 347 -53.79 -42.74 -54.92
C ASN A 347 -54.48 -44.05 -54.49
N ASN A 348 -55.17 -44.08 -53.36
CA ASN A 348 -55.93 -45.25 -52.91
C ASN A 348 -57.42 -45.21 -53.32
N ASP A 349 -57.89 -44.06 -53.83
CA ASP A 349 -59.26 -43.83 -54.29
C ASP A 349 -59.34 -43.77 -55.84
N ARG A 350 -58.41 -44.41 -56.56
CA ARG A 350 -58.42 -44.53 -58.02
C ARG A 350 -58.41 -45.96 -58.49
#